data_AF-A0A2T0KGG5-F1
#
_entry.id   AF-A0A2T0KGG5-F1
#
_cell.length_a   1.000
_cell.length_b   1.000
_cell.length_c   1.000
_cell.angle_alpha   90.00
_cell.angle_beta   90.00
_cell.angle_gamma   90.00
#
_symmetry.space_group_name_H-M   'P 1'
#
loop_
_entity.id
_entity.type
_entity.pdbx_description
1 polymer ?
#
loop_
_entity_poly.entity_id
_entity_poly.type
_entity_poly.pdbx_seq_one_letter_code
_entity_poly.pdbx_strand_id
1 'polypeptide(L)'
;MRILRSSRYVWAAVVLLVTAGVAIVLADPDGSTADPADLRAQIERRMRTTLEQVSPEQHNHGGHQIPTTGGAEPSVVCGVRVYGYEPAEVKTLAGVRTVYGFHLCGVAEPQRPWDVAVKLAGPVIVDMAVSPPGIQVVEATAETKYIDRLHEMFPPRYADLAMKEALADTELKDLRRRYNDAAGL
;
A
#
# COMPACT_ATOMS: atom_id res chain seq x y z
N MET A 1 -2.03 -26.57 -70.45
CA MET A 1 -3.14 -27.24 -69.73
C MET A 1 -2.63 -27.69 -68.36
N ARG A 2 -3.29 -27.23 -67.28
CA ARG A 2 -3.21 -27.65 -65.85
C ARG A 2 -1.91 -27.30 -65.11
N ILE A 3 -1.84 -26.20 -64.34
CA ILE A 3 -2.49 -25.88 -63.03
C ILE A 3 -1.86 -26.67 -61.87
N LEU A 4 -1.56 -25.97 -60.77
CA LEU A 4 -1.12 -26.43 -59.42
C LEU A 4 0.38 -26.43 -59.09
N ARG A 5 1.07 -25.30 -59.27
CA ARG A 5 2.34 -25.01 -58.53
C ARG A 5 2.21 -23.91 -57.46
N SER A 6 1.00 -23.34 -57.27
CA SER A 6 0.76 -22.19 -56.38
C SER A 6 0.12 -22.53 -55.02
N SER A 7 -0.21 -23.79 -54.72
CA SER A 7 -0.98 -24.13 -53.51
C SER A 7 -0.14 -24.23 -52.22
N ARG A 8 1.17 -24.43 -52.31
CA ARG A 8 2.02 -24.69 -51.11
C ARG A 8 2.50 -23.40 -50.43
N TYR A 9 2.75 -22.35 -51.22
CA TYR A 9 3.22 -21.06 -50.71
C TYR A 9 2.07 -20.15 -50.23
N VAL A 10 0.87 -20.32 -50.79
CA VAL A 10 -0.33 -19.63 -50.31
C VAL A 10 -0.69 -20.10 -48.89
N TRP A 11 -0.54 -21.40 -48.62
CA TRP A 11 -0.83 -21.95 -47.29
C TRP A 11 0.20 -21.51 -46.23
N ALA A 12 1.48 -21.44 -46.59
CA ALA A 12 2.52 -20.89 -45.71
C ALA A 12 2.31 -19.39 -45.41
N ALA A 13 1.88 -18.61 -46.41
CA ALA A 13 1.56 -17.18 -46.22
C ALA A 13 0.32 -16.98 -45.32
N VAL A 14 -0.70 -17.84 -45.44
CA VAL A 14 -1.90 -17.79 -44.59
C VAL A 14 -1.57 -18.16 -43.13
N VAL A 15 -0.75 -19.18 -42.89
CA VAL A 15 -0.36 -19.54 -41.50
C VAL A 15 0.47 -18.44 -40.85
N LEU A 16 1.42 -17.82 -41.58
CA LEU A 16 2.19 -16.68 -41.07
C LEU A 16 1.33 -15.45 -40.80
N LEU A 17 0.34 -15.15 -41.66
CA LEU A 17 -0.61 -14.06 -41.45
C LEU A 17 -1.58 -14.31 -40.28
N VAL A 18 -1.99 -15.56 -40.04
CA VAL A 18 -2.82 -15.90 -38.87
C VAL A 18 -2.03 -15.82 -37.57
N THR A 19 -0.74 -16.20 -37.55
CA THR A 19 0.09 -16.03 -36.35
C THR A 19 0.46 -14.57 -36.07
N ALA A 20 0.57 -13.72 -37.09
CA ALA A 20 0.77 -12.28 -36.91
C ALA A 20 -0.54 -11.54 -36.57
N GLY A 21 -1.70 -12.05 -37.03
CA GLY A 21 -3.02 -11.47 -36.76
C GLY A 21 -3.58 -11.79 -35.37
N VAL A 22 -3.24 -12.94 -34.78
CA VAL A 22 -3.66 -13.29 -33.41
C VAL A 22 -2.89 -12.50 -32.34
N ALA A 23 -1.76 -11.90 -32.67
CA ALA A 23 -1.03 -11.01 -31.76
C ALA A 23 -1.58 -9.57 -31.72
N ILE A 24 -2.47 -9.18 -32.65
CA ILE A 24 -2.95 -7.79 -32.80
C ILE A 24 -4.42 -7.62 -32.36
N VAL A 25 -5.15 -8.71 -32.06
CA VAL A 25 -6.57 -8.68 -31.67
C VAL A 25 -6.80 -8.93 -30.16
N LEU A 26 -5.80 -8.65 -29.33
CA LEU A 26 -5.99 -8.42 -27.89
C LEU A 26 -5.66 -6.96 -27.49
N ALA A 27 -5.63 -6.04 -28.45
CA ALA A 27 -5.72 -4.63 -28.17
C ALA A 27 -7.20 -4.31 -27.88
N ASP A 28 -7.57 -4.35 -26.60
CA ASP A 28 -8.79 -3.71 -26.13
C ASP A 28 -8.86 -2.28 -26.69
N PRO A 29 -9.96 -1.87 -27.32
CA PRO A 29 -10.18 -0.50 -27.75
C PRO A 29 -10.56 0.43 -26.57
N ASP A 30 -10.69 -0.12 -25.36
CA ASP A 30 -10.74 0.67 -24.14
C ASP A 30 -9.31 1.04 -23.75
N GLY A 31 -8.87 2.20 -24.23
CA GLY A 31 -7.53 2.76 -24.04
C GLY A 31 -7.05 2.79 -22.60
N SER A 32 -6.48 1.67 -22.15
CA SER A 32 -5.52 1.62 -21.06
C SER A 32 -4.20 1.17 -21.66
N THR A 33 -3.54 2.10 -22.35
CA THR A 33 -2.10 2.22 -22.12
C THR A 33 -1.95 2.18 -20.61
N ALA A 34 -1.34 1.13 -20.05
CA ALA A 34 -1.10 1.05 -18.62
C ALA A 34 -0.48 2.38 -18.19
N ASP A 35 -1.30 3.23 -17.58
CA ASP A 35 -0.89 4.50 -17.02
C ASP A 35 0.31 4.15 -16.14
N PRO A 36 1.49 4.79 -16.27
CA PRO A 36 2.64 4.51 -15.42
C PRO A 36 2.12 4.34 -13.99
N ALA A 37 2.09 3.09 -13.51
CA ALA A 37 1.18 2.67 -12.45
C ALA A 37 1.22 3.73 -11.35
N ASP A 38 0.07 4.33 -11.01
CA ASP A 38 0.04 5.52 -10.14
C ASP A 38 1.03 5.34 -8.99
N LEU A 39 2.15 6.07 -9.07
CA LEU A 39 3.28 5.91 -8.15
C LEU A 39 2.79 6.10 -6.72
N ARG A 40 1.83 7.00 -6.53
CA ARG A 40 1.22 7.23 -5.23
C ARG A 40 0.48 5.99 -4.74
N ALA A 41 -0.38 5.38 -5.56
CA ALA A 41 -1.04 4.13 -5.22
C ALA A 41 -0.05 2.98 -4.96
N GLN A 42 1.09 2.93 -5.67
CA GLN A 42 2.17 1.98 -5.38
C GLN A 42 2.80 2.20 -4.01
N ILE A 43 3.11 3.46 -3.68
CA ILE A 43 3.65 3.85 -2.37
C ILE A 43 2.67 3.52 -1.25
N GLU A 44 1.38 3.85 -1.41
CA GLU A 44 0.33 3.57 -0.43
C GLU A 44 0.20 2.06 -0.18
N ARG A 45 0.20 1.24 -1.24
CA ARG A 45 0.21 -0.22 -1.11
C ARG A 45 1.45 -0.70 -0.36
N ARG A 46 2.64 -0.21 -0.75
CA ARG A 46 3.89 -0.63 -0.11
C ARG A 46 3.93 -0.23 1.37
N MET A 47 3.56 1.01 1.69
CA MET A 47 3.48 1.53 3.05
C MET A 47 2.52 0.71 3.90
N ARG A 48 1.30 0.46 3.42
CA ARG A 48 0.31 -0.37 4.12
C ARG A 48 0.83 -1.77 4.39
N THR A 49 1.33 -2.48 3.36
CA THR A 49 1.85 -3.83 3.54
C THR A 49 3.04 -3.87 4.51
N THR A 50 3.92 -2.88 4.47
CA THR A 50 5.03 -2.77 5.43
C THR A 50 4.52 -2.63 6.87
N LEU A 51 3.48 -1.82 7.11
CA LEU A 51 2.88 -1.63 8.44
C LEU A 51 2.09 -2.86 8.90
N GLU A 52 1.37 -3.53 8.01
CA GLU A 52 0.60 -4.75 8.33
C GLU A 52 1.48 -5.97 8.60
N GLN A 53 2.77 -5.92 8.26
CA GLN A 53 3.77 -6.95 8.59
C GLN A 53 4.39 -6.77 9.98
N VAL A 54 4.18 -5.63 10.63
CA VAL A 54 4.64 -5.39 12.00
C VAL A 54 3.73 -6.14 12.96
N SER A 55 4.33 -6.76 13.99
CA SER A 55 3.59 -7.58 14.94
C SER A 55 2.50 -6.78 15.68
N PRO A 56 1.37 -7.38 16.06
CA PRO A 56 0.36 -6.76 16.89
C PRO A 56 0.92 -6.19 18.21
N GLU A 57 1.94 -6.81 18.82
CA GLU A 57 2.56 -6.30 20.05
C GLU A 57 3.19 -4.93 19.83
N GLN A 58 3.81 -4.71 18.67
CA GLN A 58 4.38 -3.42 18.27
C GLN A 58 3.32 -2.38 17.93
N HIS A 59 2.04 -2.77 17.84
CA HIS A 59 0.90 -1.87 17.69
C HIS A 59 0.19 -1.57 19.03
N ASN A 60 0.70 -2.11 20.13
CA ASN A 60 0.12 -1.95 21.45
C ASN A 60 0.99 -1.04 22.34
N HIS A 61 0.64 0.24 22.39
CA HIS A 61 1.35 1.23 23.21
C HIS A 61 0.80 1.31 24.65
N GLY A 62 -0.20 0.50 25.00
CA GLY A 62 -0.94 0.58 26.27
C GLY A 62 -0.80 -0.61 27.20
N GLY A 63 0.08 -1.58 26.90
CA GLY A 63 0.26 -2.78 27.74
C GLY A 63 -0.93 -3.75 27.75
N HIS A 64 -1.87 -3.62 26.80
CA HIS A 64 -2.98 -4.56 26.65
C HIS A 64 -2.47 -5.91 26.13
N GLN A 65 -2.64 -7.00 26.88
CA GLN A 65 -2.27 -8.32 26.39
C GLN A 65 -3.15 -8.69 25.19
N ILE A 66 -2.53 -9.01 24.05
CA ILE A 66 -3.24 -9.45 22.85
C ILE A 66 -3.57 -10.93 23.04
N PRO A 67 -4.86 -11.31 23.12
CA PRO A 67 -5.22 -12.71 23.36
C PRO A 67 -4.90 -13.55 22.11
N THR A 68 -4.01 -14.53 22.24
CA THR A 68 -3.75 -15.54 21.20
C THR A 68 -4.84 -16.62 21.25
N THR A 69 -6.05 -16.27 20.81
CA THR A 69 -7.16 -17.24 20.79
C THR A 69 -7.01 -18.18 19.60
N GLY A 70 -6.79 -19.48 19.85
CA GLY A 70 -6.73 -20.50 18.79
C GLY A 70 -5.37 -20.68 18.11
N GLY A 71 -4.29 -20.14 18.69
CA GLY A 71 -2.91 -20.39 18.26
C GLY A 71 -2.46 -19.62 17.01
N ALA A 72 -3.35 -18.86 16.35
CA ALA A 72 -2.99 -17.90 15.32
C ALA A 72 -2.98 -16.48 15.89
N GLU A 73 -1.95 -15.72 15.54
CA GLU A 73 -1.80 -14.32 15.93
C GLU A 73 -2.79 -13.46 15.13
N PRO A 74 -3.53 -12.53 15.78
CA PRO A 74 -4.49 -11.71 15.08
C PRO A 74 -3.80 -10.83 14.04
N SER A 75 -4.44 -10.65 12.88
CA SER A 75 -3.87 -9.83 11.81
C SER A 75 -3.92 -8.34 12.16
N VAL A 76 -2.89 -7.60 11.80
CA VAL A 76 -2.93 -6.14 11.80
C VAL A 76 -3.50 -5.66 10.47
N VAL A 77 -4.47 -4.75 10.52
CA VAL A 77 -5.05 -4.11 9.34
C VAL A 77 -4.87 -2.60 9.43
N CYS A 78 -4.27 -2.00 8.42
CA CYS A 78 -3.90 -0.58 8.42
C CYS A 78 -4.58 0.21 7.30
N GLY A 79 -5.13 1.36 7.63
CA GLY A 79 -5.40 2.44 6.68
C GLY A 79 -4.22 3.39 6.68
N VAL A 80 -3.85 3.89 5.50
CA VAL A 80 -2.70 4.80 5.34
C VAL A 80 -3.08 5.96 4.44
N ARG A 81 -2.41 7.09 4.68
CA ARG A 81 -2.46 8.27 3.82
C ARG A 81 -1.04 8.79 3.62
N VAL A 82 -0.64 8.98 2.36
CA VAL A 82 0.67 9.53 2.03
C VAL A 82 0.55 11.05 1.92
N TYR A 83 1.37 11.77 2.68
CA TYR A 83 1.54 13.22 2.56
C TYR A 83 2.57 13.57 1.49
N GLY A 84 3.62 12.76 1.38
CA GLY A 84 4.61 12.87 0.32
C GLY A 84 5.78 11.91 0.51
N TYR A 85 6.78 12.04 -0.36
CA TYR A 85 7.93 11.14 -0.38
C TYR A 85 9.17 11.87 -0.90
N GLU A 86 10.33 11.27 -0.65
CA GLU A 86 11.63 11.78 -1.08
C GLU A 86 12.48 10.69 -1.75
N PRO A 87 13.26 11.02 -2.80
CA PRO A 87 13.28 12.31 -3.52
C PRO A 87 11.96 12.56 -4.27
N ALA A 88 11.52 13.82 -4.37
CA ALA A 88 10.19 14.17 -4.89
C ALA A 88 10.07 14.02 -6.42
N GLU A 89 11.20 14.03 -7.12
CA GLU A 89 11.32 13.98 -8.57
C GLU A 89 11.21 12.57 -9.16
N VAL A 90 11.35 11.53 -8.34
CA VAL A 90 11.35 10.14 -8.83
C VAL A 90 9.98 9.76 -9.38
N LYS A 91 10.00 8.89 -10.39
CA LYS A 91 8.81 8.43 -11.12
C LYS A 91 8.52 6.94 -10.94
N THR A 92 9.35 6.24 -10.19
CA THR A 92 9.21 4.81 -9.92
C THR A 92 9.37 4.53 -8.43
N LEU A 93 8.71 3.48 -7.95
CA LEU A 93 8.76 3.09 -6.54
C LEU A 93 10.21 2.80 -6.08
N ALA A 94 11.04 2.23 -6.95
CA ALA A 94 12.45 1.93 -6.66
C ALA A 94 13.31 3.18 -6.40
N GLY A 95 12.90 4.35 -6.89
CA GLY A 95 13.58 5.61 -6.59
C GLY A 95 13.16 6.24 -5.26
N VAL A 96 12.05 5.79 -4.66
CA VAL A 96 11.53 6.34 -3.41
C VAL A 96 12.38 5.84 -2.25
N ARG A 97 12.87 6.76 -1.42
CA ARG A 97 13.72 6.47 -0.25
C ARG A 97 13.00 6.69 1.07
N THR A 98 12.23 7.77 1.17
CA THR A 98 11.49 8.08 2.39
C THR A 98 10.04 8.40 2.05
N VAL A 99 9.11 7.91 2.85
CA VAL A 99 7.68 8.21 2.73
C VAL A 99 7.20 8.82 4.04
N TYR A 100 6.50 9.94 3.94
CA TYR A 100 5.87 10.63 5.06
C TYR A 100 4.36 10.48 4.95
N GLY A 101 3.70 10.06 6.02
CA GLY A 101 2.27 9.84 5.99
C GLY A 101 1.64 9.71 7.36
N PHE A 102 0.41 9.22 7.35
CA PHE A 102 -0.38 8.86 8.51
C PHE A 102 -0.83 7.41 8.40
N HIS A 103 -0.93 6.74 9.54
CA HIS A 103 -1.55 5.44 9.62
C HIS A 103 -2.59 5.39 10.73
N LEU A 104 -3.58 4.51 10.54
CA LEU A 104 -4.46 4.02 11.58
C LEU A 104 -4.53 2.50 11.39
N CYS A 105 -3.95 1.77 12.33
CA CYS A 105 -3.91 0.32 12.34
C CYS A 105 -4.80 -0.22 13.46
N GLY A 106 -5.51 -1.31 13.19
CA GLY A 106 -6.27 -2.06 14.18
C GLY A 106 -5.82 -3.52 14.21
N VAL A 107 -5.76 -4.10 15.41
CA VAL A 107 -5.52 -5.53 15.61
C VAL A 107 -6.84 -6.28 15.48
N ALA A 108 -7.01 -7.06 14.42
CA ALA A 108 -8.24 -7.79 14.10
C ALA A 108 -8.34 -9.09 14.92
N GLU A 109 -8.59 -8.93 16.22
CA GLU A 109 -8.96 -10.06 17.08
C GLU A 109 -10.24 -10.74 16.56
N PRO A 110 -10.34 -12.09 16.57
CA PRO A 110 -11.54 -12.79 16.13
C PRO A 110 -12.80 -12.28 16.83
N GLN A 111 -13.83 -11.97 16.05
CA GLN A 111 -15.13 -11.47 16.52
C GLN A 111 -15.07 -10.16 17.33
N ARG A 112 -13.95 -9.43 17.28
CA ARG A 112 -13.79 -8.15 17.98
C ARG A 112 -14.29 -6.99 17.10
N PRO A 113 -15.36 -6.28 17.49
CA PRO A 113 -15.84 -5.14 16.71
C PRO A 113 -14.82 -3.99 16.65
N TRP A 114 -14.78 -3.28 15.51
CA TRP A 114 -13.88 -2.14 15.28
C TRP A 114 -13.87 -1.15 16.44
N ASP A 115 -15.03 -0.76 16.98
CA ASP A 115 -15.13 0.31 17.98
C ASP A 115 -14.37 0.01 19.28
N VAL A 116 -14.15 -1.27 19.60
CA VAL A 116 -13.44 -1.74 20.80
C VAL A 116 -12.10 -2.42 20.50
N ALA A 117 -11.67 -2.43 19.23
CA ALA A 117 -10.39 -2.97 18.83
C ALA A 117 -9.20 -2.16 19.39
N VAL A 118 -8.09 -2.85 19.67
CA VAL A 118 -6.78 -2.20 19.88
C VAL A 118 -6.39 -1.49 18.59
N LYS A 119 -6.06 -0.19 18.72
CA LYS A 119 -5.70 0.65 17.58
C LYS A 119 -4.49 1.51 17.91
N LEU A 120 -3.70 1.77 16.87
CA LEU A 120 -2.61 2.73 16.89
C LEU A 120 -2.77 3.67 15.71
N ALA A 121 -2.62 4.97 15.96
CA ALA A 121 -2.73 5.97 14.92
C ALA A 121 -1.70 7.08 15.12
N GLY A 122 -1.18 7.60 14.03
CA GLY A 122 -0.31 8.76 14.08
C GLY A 122 0.45 9.01 12.78
N PRO A 123 1.23 10.10 12.73
CA PRO A 123 2.21 10.36 11.70
C PRO A 123 3.31 9.30 11.74
N VAL A 124 3.74 8.88 10.55
CA VAL A 124 4.75 7.83 10.37
C VAL A 124 5.68 8.16 9.22
N ILE A 125 6.94 7.75 9.38
CA ILE A 125 7.98 7.77 8.36
C ILE A 125 8.31 6.33 8.01
N VAL A 126 8.29 6.00 6.72
CA VAL A 126 8.78 4.73 6.21
C VAL A 126 10.07 4.96 5.43
N ASP A 127 11.16 4.37 5.90
CA ASP A 127 12.44 4.33 5.19
C ASP A 127 12.42 3.15 4.20
N MET A 128 12.23 3.47 2.93
CA MET A 128 12.20 2.54 1.81
C MET A 128 13.61 2.22 1.27
N ALA A 129 14.66 2.89 1.74
CA ALA A 129 16.02 2.68 1.27
C ALA A 129 16.70 1.44 1.89
N VAL A 130 16.08 0.83 2.90
CA VAL A 130 16.57 -0.34 3.62
C VAL A 130 15.63 -1.55 3.43
N SER A 131 16.16 -2.75 3.67
CA SER A 131 15.40 -4.01 3.57
C SER A 131 15.61 -4.86 4.83
N PRO A 132 14.54 -5.13 5.63
CA PRO A 132 13.17 -4.65 5.46
C PRO A 132 13.06 -3.11 5.62
N PRO A 133 12.02 -2.46 5.07
CA PRO A 133 11.83 -1.03 5.24
C PRO A 133 11.74 -0.64 6.72
N GLY A 134 12.39 0.46 7.09
CA GLY A 134 12.34 0.99 8.44
C GLY A 134 11.02 1.73 8.69
N ILE A 135 10.51 1.67 9.92
CA ILE A 135 9.32 2.41 10.34
C ILE A 135 9.70 3.28 11.54
N GLN A 136 9.30 4.55 11.51
CA GLN A 136 9.44 5.46 12.62
C GLN A 136 8.10 6.16 12.86
N VAL A 137 7.53 5.97 14.05
CA VAL A 137 6.33 6.67 14.51
C VAL A 137 6.73 7.91 15.30
N VAL A 138 5.89 8.94 15.26
CA VAL A 138 6.10 10.14 16.08
C VAL A 138 5.52 9.88 17.47
N GLU A 139 6.36 9.90 18.49
CA GLU A 139 5.96 9.76 19.90
C GLU A 139 6.59 10.87 20.74
N ALA A 140 5.89 11.32 21.77
CA ALA A 140 6.53 12.20 22.76
C ALA A 140 7.57 11.41 23.56
N THR A 141 8.65 12.07 23.97
CA THR A 141 9.60 11.51 24.95
C THR A 141 9.43 12.17 26.31
N ALA A 142 10.23 11.78 27.28
CA ALA A 142 10.25 12.46 28.58
C ALA A 142 10.72 13.92 28.46
N GLU A 143 11.50 14.23 27.43
CA GLU A 143 12.15 15.52 27.20
C GLU A 143 11.48 16.36 26.10
N THR A 144 10.88 15.71 25.09
CA THR A 144 10.34 16.38 23.90
C THR A 144 8.84 16.16 23.79
N LYS A 145 8.09 17.27 23.70
CA LYS A 145 6.64 17.21 23.47
C LYS A 145 6.36 16.69 22.07
N TYR A 146 5.21 16.02 21.91
CA TYR A 146 4.79 15.43 20.64
C TYR A 146 4.89 16.37 19.43
N ILE A 147 4.43 17.63 19.58
CA ILE A 147 4.47 18.61 18.47
C ILE A 147 5.90 18.99 18.11
N ASP A 148 6.75 19.23 19.11
CA ASP A 148 8.16 19.54 18.86
C ASP A 148 8.84 18.35 18.17
N ARG A 149 8.54 17.13 18.61
CA ARG A 149 9.05 15.89 18.00
C ARG A 149 8.58 15.73 16.55
N LEU A 150 7.31 16.05 16.26
CA LEU A 150 6.79 16.02 14.90
C LEU A 150 7.59 16.95 13.99
N HIS A 151 7.88 18.18 14.45
CA HIS A 151 8.66 19.16 13.69
C HIS A 151 10.14 18.77 13.54
N GLU A 152 10.71 18.02 14.49
CA GLU A 152 12.06 17.45 14.36
C GLU A 152 12.14 16.35 13.29
N MET A 153 11.08 15.55 13.15
CA MET A 153 11.08 14.35 12.32
C MET A 153 10.56 14.60 10.89
N PHE A 154 9.61 15.52 10.71
CA PHE A 154 8.94 15.75 9.43
C PHE A 154 9.45 17.03 8.75
N PRO A 155 9.62 17.02 7.41
CA PRO A 155 9.76 18.26 6.65
C PRO A 155 8.59 19.22 6.96
N PRO A 156 8.82 20.55 7.05
CA PRO A 156 7.80 21.49 7.53
C PRO A 156 6.44 21.38 6.83
N ARG A 157 6.45 21.22 5.50
CA ARG A 157 5.23 21.06 4.69
C ARG A 157 4.39 19.82 5.07
N TYR A 158 5.03 18.76 5.55
CA TYR A 158 4.35 17.51 5.94
C TYR A 158 4.00 17.50 7.42
N ALA A 159 4.77 18.18 8.28
CA ALA A 159 4.40 18.39 9.68
C ALA A 159 3.07 19.16 9.79
N ASP A 160 2.88 20.21 8.99
CA ASP A 160 1.63 20.96 8.93
C ASP A 160 0.42 20.11 8.51
N LEU A 161 0.61 19.18 7.56
CA LEU A 161 -0.42 18.23 7.15
C LEU A 161 -0.70 17.22 8.25
N ALA A 162 0.35 16.68 8.89
CA ALA A 162 0.25 15.72 9.99
C ALA A 162 -0.50 16.24 11.22
N MET A 163 -0.54 17.56 11.43
CA MET A 163 -1.36 18.17 12.48
C MET A 163 -2.83 18.37 12.11
N LYS A 164 -3.18 18.34 10.82
CA LYS A 164 -4.51 18.76 10.31
C LYS A 164 -5.29 17.62 9.66
N GLU A 165 -4.59 16.68 9.05
CA GLU A 165 -5.16 15.64 8.22
C GLU A 165 -4.90 14.26 8.82
N ALA A 166 -5.93 13.43 8.87
CA ALA A 166 -5.84 12.01 9.15
C ALA A 166 -6.30 11.22 7.91
N LEU A 167 -6.78 9.98 8.10
CA LEU A 167 -7.43 9.25 7.03
C LEU A 167 -8.68 10.00 6.52
N ALA A 168 -8.83 10.06 5.20
CA ALA A 168 -10.06 10.50 4.56
C ALA A 168 -11.19 9.49 4.79
N ASP A 169 -12.43 9.91 4.61
CA ASP A 169 -13.62 9.05 4.79
C ASP A 169 -13.57 7.76 3.96
N THR A 170 -13.03 7.83 2.74
CA THR A 170 -12.85 6.67 1.86
C THR A 170 -11.82 5.69 2.40
N GLU A 171 -10.69 6.19 2.90
CA GLU A 171 -9.62 5.39 3.51
C GLU A 171 -10.09 4.73 4.82
N LEU A 172 -10.86 5.46 5.63
CA LEU A 172 -11.44 4.92 6.87
C LEU A 172 -12.52 3.86 6.59
N LYS A 173 -13.37 4.06 5.58
CA LYS A 173 -14.36 3.06 5.15
C LYS A 173 -13.68 1.80 4.63
N ASP A 174 -12.62 1.95 3.84
CA ASP A 174 -11.83 0.83 3.35
C ASP A 174 -11.17 0.04 4.48
N LEU A 175 -10.52 0.75 5.41
CA LEU A 175 -9.92 0.17 6.61
C LEU A 175 -10.96 -0.60 7.43
N ARG A 176 -12.12 0.01 7.72
CA ARG A 176 -13.16 -0.62 8.53
C ARG A 176 -13.69 -1.90 7.88
N ARG A 177 -13.88 -1.90 6.56
CA ARG A 177 -14.29 -3.10 5.82
C ARG A 177 -13.25 -4.21 5.94
N ARG A 178 -11.98 -3.93 5.61
CA ARG A 178 -10.90 -4.93 5.68
C ARG A 178 -10.66 -5.45 7.09
N TYR A 179 -10.82 -4.59 8.10
CA TYR A 179 -10.75 -5.00 9.49
C TYR A 179 -11.87 -5.98 9.84
N ASN A 180 -13.11 -5.67 9.47
CA ASN A 180 -14.25 -6.56 9.73
C ASN A 180 -14.06 -7.91 9.03
N ASP A 181 -13.62 -7.91 7.78
CA ASP A 181 -13.31 -9.13 7.04
C ASP A 181 -12.26 -9.98 7.78
N ALA A 182 -11.19 -9.35 8.29
CA ALA A 182 -10.13 -10.02 9.04
C ALA A 182 -10.58 -10.52 10.43
N ALA A 183 -11.50 -9.81 11.08
CA ALA A 183 -12.09 -10.20 12.36
C ALA A 183 -13.24 -11.22 12.21
N GLY A 184 -13.73 -11.46 10.98
CA GLY A 184 -14.86 -12.33 10.67
C GLY A 184 -16.23 -11.74 11.01
N LEU A 185 -16.43 -10.43 10.77
CA LEU A 185 -17.64 -9.66 11.11
C LEU A 185 -18.40 -9.15 9.89
#